data_AF-A0A843X2L8-F1
#
_entry.id   AF-A0A843X2L8-F1
#
_cell.length_a   1.000
_cell.length_b   1.000
_cell.length_c   1.000
_cell.angle_alpha   90.00
_cell.angle_beta   90.00
_cell.angle_gamma   90.00
#
_symmetry.space_group_name_H-M   'P 1'
#
loop_
_entity.id
_entity.type
_entity.pdbx_description
1 polymer ?
#
loop_
_entity_poly.entity_id
_entity_poly.type
_entity_poly.pdbx_seq_one_letter_code
_entity_poly.pdbx_strand_id
1 'polypeptide(L)'
;MYNDGLVTIHDSSHELWKYRCAVRFDQQQRRPADIIRSINLHIGLALGKMMFKTDHSLATYQILHSYGFTYHIAAKRMKLVCWIPPLVDFCLNVDGASKGNPGFCGGGGCIRDKRGTILLAFANFYGVGNNIIAETRALCDGLRLAHFLVVRLSAIYSDSSTLLYSIQQGKCSNWHIQRWWRPARDLLQGNATILSHVFRETNQVADRLANHAISSMCNESFLLVEWDHSPPLGEGALS
;
A
#
# COMPACT_ATOMS: atom_id res chain seq x y z
N MET A 1 -7.11 15.95 2.73
CA MET A 1 -6.98 16.96 3.80
C MET A 1 -8.13 17.96 3.82
N TYR A 2 -8.54 18.55 2.69
CA TYR A 2 -9.58 19.60 2.67
C TYR A 2 -10.98 19.13 3.13
N ASN A 3 -11.39 17.91 2.80
CA ASN A 3 -12.75 17.42 3.14
C ASN A 3 -12.94 17.15 4.64
N ASP A 4 -11.95 16.55 5.31
CA ASP A 4 -12.09 16.16 6.72
C ASP A 4 -12.16 17.41 7.65
N GLY A 5 -11.50 18.51 7.27
CA GLY A 5 -11.53 19.78 8.02
C GLY A 5 -12.88 20.49 7.95
N LEU A 6 -13.50 20.47 6.77
CA LEU A 6 -14.85 21.03 6.57
C LEU A 6 -15.91 20.24 7.34
N VAL A 7 -15.80 18.91 7.40
CA VAL A 7 -16.69 18.05 8.20
C VAL A 7 -16.57 18.38 9.69
N THR A 8 -15.35 18.61 10.19
CA THR A 8 -15.12 18.93 11.61
C THR A 8 -15.70 20.28 12.04
N ILE A 9 -15.59 21.30 11.18
CA ILE A 9 -16.19 22.63 11.40
C ILE A 9 -17.73 22.55 11.34
N HIS A 10 -18.25 21.78 10.39
CA HIS A 10 -19.68 21.54 10.23
C HIS A 10 -20.28 20.85 11.46
N ASP A 11 -19.63 19.80 11.97
CA ASP A 11 -20.09 19.04 13.13
C ASP A 11 -20.05 19.87 14.42
N SER A 12 -18.99 20.67 14.60
CA SER A 12 -18.87 21.58 15.75
C SER A 12 -19.96 22.66 15.74
N SER A 13 -20.28 23.18 14.54
CA SER A 13 -21.38 24.15 14.34
C SER A 13 -22.75 23.51 14.56
N HIS A 14 -22.90 22.24 14.19
CA HIS A 14 -24.12 21.46 14.38
C HIS A 14 -24.40 21.16 15.87
N GLU A 15 -23.36 20.90 16.68
CA GLU A 15 -23.51 20.73 18.13
C GLU A 15 -23.91 22.05 18.84
N LEU A 16 -23.35 23.18 18.42
CA LEU A 16 -23.79 24.51 18.87
C LEU A 16 -25.26 24.77 18.49
N TRP A 17 -25.67 24.35 17.29
CA TRP A 17 -27.06 24.45 16.84
C TRP A 17 -28.01 23.57 17.67
N LYS A 18 -27.69 22.29 17.89
CA LYS A 18 -28.47 21.38 18.74
C LYS A 18 -28.65 21.96 20.14
N TYR A 19 -27.59 22.52 20.70
CA TYR A 19 -27.63 23.15 22.01
C TYR A 19 -28.60 24.34 22.05
N ARG A 20 -28.52 25.24 21.06
CA ARG A 20 -29.43 26.39 20.94
C ARG A 20 -30.89 25.95 20.78
N CYS A 21 -31.14 24.87 20.04
CA CYS A 21 -32.47 24.30 19.87
C CYS A 21 -33.00 23.72 21.19
N ALA A 22 -32.19 22.96 21.93
CA ALA A 22 -32.59 22.38 23.22
C ALA A 22 -32.94 23.44 24.28
N VAL A 23 -32.20 24.55 24.32
CA VAL A 23 -32.49 25.68 25.23
C VAL A 23 -33.79 26.39 24.83
N ARG A 24 -34.04 26.53 23.52
CA ARG A 24 -35.17 27.31 22.99
C ARG A 24 -36.49 26.55 22.96
N PHE A 25 -36.46 25.23 22.73
CA PHE A 25 -37.66 24.43 22.49
C PHE A 25 -37.92 23.38 23.57
N ASP A 26 -36.89 22.87 24.24
CA ASP A 26 -37.03 21.78 25.23
C ASP A 26 -36.92 22.27 26.70
N GLN A 27 -36.81 23.59 26.92
CA GLN A 27 -36.57 24.24 28.23
C GLN A 27 -35.40 23.64 29.05
N GLN A 28 -34.45 22.97 28.40
CA GLN A 28 -33.26 22.44 29.08
C GLN A 28 -32.22 23.54 29.26
N GLN A 29 -31.90 23.93 30.50
CA GLN A 29 -30.67 24.67 30.79
C GLN A 29 -29.50 23.69 30.90
N ARG A 30 -28.46 23.84 30.08
CA ARG A 30 -27.16 23.21 30.36
C ARG A 30 -26.12 24.27 30.69
N ARG A 31 -25.10 23.87 31.44
CA ARG A 31 -24.06 24.81 31.89
C ARG A 31 -23.09 25.07 30.73
N PRO A 32 -22.59 26.30 30.56
CA PRO A 32 -21.60 26.63 29.54
C PRO A 32 -20.37 25.71 29.52
N ALA A 33 -19.93 25.26 30.71
CA ALA A 33 -18.83 24.31 30.86
C ALA A 33 -19.08 22.96 30.17
N ASP A 34 -20.33 22.45 30.20
CA ASP A 34 -20.69 21.17 29.59
C ASP A 34 -20.70 21.28 28.05
N ILE A 35 -21.05 22.45 27.51
CA ILE A 35 -20.99 22.76 26.07
C ILE A 35 -19.54 22.81 25.60
N ILE A 36 -18.69 23.57 26.31
CA ILE A 36 -17.26 23.69 26.00
C ILE A 36 -16.61 22.31 26.03
N ARG A 37 -16.95 21.48 27.03
CA ARG A 37 -16.45 20.10 27.11
C ARG A 37 -16.89 19.24 25.94
N SER A 38 -18.15 19.34 25.50
CA SER A 38 -18.67 18.59 24.34
C SER A 38 -17.98 19.01 23.03
N ILE A 39 -17.78 20.31 22.84
CA ILE A 39 -17.07 20.85 21.66
C ILE A 39 -15.62 20.37 21.66
N ASN A 40 -14.91 20.50 22.79
CA ASN A 40 -13.53 20.03 22.92
C ASN A 40 -13.41 18.52 22.66
N LEU A 41 -14.38 17.72 23.11
CA LEU A 41 -14.42 16.28 22.85
C LEU A 41 -14.57 15.96 21.35
N HIS A 42 -15.49 16.64 20.65
CA HIS A 42 -15.68 16.44 19.21
C HIS A 42 -14.47 16.87 18.39
N ILE A 43 -13.87 18.03 18.72
CA ILE A 43 -12.63 18.50 18.10
C ILE A 43 -11.51 17.48 18.34
N GLY A 44 -11.35 16.99 19.56
CA GLY A 44 -10.34 15.97 19.88
C GLY A 44 -10.54 14.65 19.13
N LEU A 45 -11.78 14.17 19.00
CA LEU A 45 -12.10 12.96 18.23
C LEU A 45 -11.85 13.15 16.73
N ALA A 46 -12.17 14.32 16.17
CA ALA A 46 -11.92 14.64 14.78
C ALA A 46 -10.43 14.78 14.47
N LEU A 47 -9.69 15.47 15.35
CA LEU A 47 -8.23 15.54 15.29
C LEU A 47 -7.62 14.13 15.40
N GLY A 48 -8.09 13.30 16.35
CA GLY A 48 -7.66 11.91 16.47
C GLY A 48 -7.83 11.10 15.18
N LYS A 49 -8.98 11.22 14.50
CA LYS A 49 -9.24 10.57 13.20
C LYS A 49 -8.34 11.09 12.08
N MET A 50 -8.06 12.40 12.05
CA MET A 50 -7.13 12.99 11.08
C MET A 50 -5.69 12.53 11.30
N MET A 51 -5.31 12.33 12.57
CA MET A 51 -3.94 12.08 12.99
C MET A 51 -3.43 10.66 12.72
N PHE A 52 -4.29 9.67 12.46
CA PHE A 52 -3.86 8.35 12.00
C PHE A 52 -3.17 8.37 10.62
N LYS A 53 -3.21 9.50 9.90
CA LYS A 53 -2.73 9.62 8.52
C LYS A 53 -1.39 10.35 8.34
N THR A 54 -0.77 10.90 9.39
CA THR A 54 0.45 11.75 9.25
C THR A 54 1.50 11.47 10.32
N ASP A 55 2.79 11.55 9.95
CA ASP A 55 3.91 11.61 10.89
C ASP A 55 3.90 12.94 11.67
N HIS A 56 4.11 12.89 12.99
CA HIS A 56 3.86 14.05 13.88
C HIS A 56 5.13 14.64 14.48
N SER A 57 5.14 15.98 14.55
CA SER A 57 6.13 16.80 15.27
C SER A 57 5.70 17.09 16.71
N LEU A 58 6.64 17.53 17.55
CA LEU A 58 6.40 17.92 18.96
C LEU A 58 5.32 19.01 19.13
N ALA A 59 5.15 19.89 18.14
CA ALA A 59 4.19 20.98 18.18
C ALA A 59 2.73 20.47 18.21
N THR A 60 2.42 19.39 17.48
CA THR A 60 1.07 18.80 17.44
C THR A 60 0.70 18.21 18.81
N TYR A 61 1.67 17.58 19.49
CA TYR A 61 1.47 17.03 20.83
C TYR A 61 1.14 18.12 21.86
N GLN A 62 1.86 19.25 21.81
CA GLN A 62 1.63 20.38 22.72
C GLN A 62 0.22 20.96 22.59
N ILE A 63 -0.28 21.08 21.35
CA ILE A 63 -1.65 21.55 21.09
C ILE A 63 -2.66 20.60 21.72
N LEU A 64 -2.54 19.29 21.53
CA LEU A 64 -3.48 18.31 22.11
C LEU A 64 -3.46 18.29 23.63
N HIS A 65 -2.26 18.37 24.22
CA HIS A 65 -2.11 18.44 25.66
C HIS A 65 -2.80 19.69 26.22
N SER A 66 -2.76 20.82 25.51
CA SER A 66 -3.45 22.05 25.91
C SER A 66 -4.99 21.91 25.94
N TYR A 67 -5.55 20.99 25.15
CA TYR A 67 -6.97 20.64 25.17
C TYR A 67 -7.31 19.48 26.13
N GLY A 68 -6.36 19.02 26.94
CA GLY A 68 -6.57 17.96 27.93
C GLY A 68 -6.56 16.53 27.37
N PHE A 69 -6.05 16.34 26.14
CA PHE A 69 -5.89 15.01 25.55
C PHE A 69 -4.48 14.48 25.80
N THR A 70 -4.39 13.39 26.55
CA THR A 70 -3.16 12.59 26.66
C THR A 70 -3.09 11.61 25.49
N TYR A 71 -2.23 11.89 24.52
CA TYR A 71 -1.94 10.99 23.39
C TYR A 71 -0.63 10.24 23.64
N HIS A 72 -0.69 8.91 23.69
CA HIS A 72 0.50 8.08 23.70
C HIS A 72 0.91 7.80 22.25
N ILE A 73 2.05 8.35 21.83
CA ILE A 73 2.69 7.93 20.58
C ILE A 73 3.11 6.48 20.80
N ALA A 74 2.36 5.54 20.21
CA ALA A 74 2.81 4.17 20.15
C ALA A 74 4.13 4.17 19.38
N ALA A 75 5.24 3.88 20.05
CA ALA A 75 6.54 3.78 19.40
C ALA A 75 6.41 2.74 18.29
N LYS A 76 6.59 3.19 17.04
CA LYS A 76 6.55 2.32 15.87
C LYS A 76 7.63 1.26 16.04
N ARG A 77 7.23 0.01 16.24
CA ARG A 77 8.17 -1.11 16.32
C ARG A 77 8.77 -1.33 14.94
N MET A 78 9.99 -0.84 14.75
CA MET A 78 10.74 -1.06 13.52
C MET A 78 11.32 -2.46 13.52
N LYS A 79 11.16 -3.17 12.41
CA LYS A 79 11.85 -4.44 12.17
C LYS A 79 12.86 -4.21 11.06
N LEU A 80 14.13 -4.47 11.35
CA LEU A 80 15.14 -4.51 10.30
C LEU A 80 14.83 -5.69 9.36
N VAL A 81 14.70 -5.39 8.07
CA VAL A 81 14.36 -6.37 7.05
C VAL A 81 15.42 -6.32 5.94
N CYS A 82 15.90 -7.48 5.54
CA CYS A 82 16.78 -7.63 4.40
C CYS A 82 16.09 -8.51 3.34
N TRP A 83 16.30 -8.17 2.07
CA TRP A 83 15.92 -9.06 0.99
C TRP A 83 16.90 -10.23 0.94
N ILE A 84 16.39 -11.46 0.83
CA ILE A 84 17.19 -12.68 0.77
C ILE A 84 16.96 -13.35 -0.59
N PRO A 85 18.02 -13.61 -1.39
CA PRO A 85 17.89 -14.29 -2.67
C PRO A 85 17.45 -15.75 -2.49
N PRO A 86 16.89 -16.40 -3.53
CA PRO A 86 16.54 -17.80 -3.48
C PRO A 86 17.79 -18.68 -3.38
N LEU A 87 17.64 -19.86 -2.76
CA LEU A 87 18.76 -20.82 -2.63
C LEU A 87 19.18 -21.44 -3.97
N VAL A 88 18.23 -21.59 -4.90
CA VAL A 88 18.41 -22.26 -6.20
C VAL A 88 17.65 -21.54 -7.30
N ASP A 89 18.02 -21.81 -8.55
CA ASP A 89 17.39 -21.28 -9.76
C ASP A 89 17.21 -19.75 -9.73
N PHE A 90 16.09 -19.25 -10.25
CA PHE A 90 15.77 -17.83 -10.35
C PHE A 90 14.59 -17.46 -9.47
N CYS A 91 14.50 -16.19 -9.09
CA CYS A 91 13.29 -15.65 -8.49
C CYS A 91 12.73 -14.47 -9.28
N LEU A 92 11.45 -14.21 -9.09
CA LEU A 92 10.74 -13.09 -9.68
C LEU A 92 10.25 -12.16 -8.57
N ASN A 93 10.62 -10.88 -8.62
CA ASN A 93 10.02 -9.82 -7.83
C ASN A 93 9.00 -9.07 -8.69
N VAL A 94 7.80 -8.83 -8.18
CA VAL A 94 6.76 -8.05 -8.88
C VAL A 94 6.07 -7.09 -7.92
N ASP A 95 5.59 -5.99 -8.48
CA ASP A 95 4.73 -5.00 -7.81
C ASP A 95 3.85 -4.29 -8.84
N GLY A 96 2.66 -3.89 -8.41
CA GLY A 96 1.73 -3.09 -9.18
C GLY A 96 1.35 -1.80 -8.44
N ALA A 97 1.42 -0.68 -9.14
CA ALA A 97 1.07 0.63 -8.60
C ALA A 97 -0.17 1.21 -9.28
N SER A 98 -0.95 1.98 -8.52
CA SER A 98 -2.09 2.77 -9.03
C SER A 98 -2.12 4.15 -8.39
N LYS A 99 -2.22 5.22 -9.20
CA LYS A 99 -2.39 6.60 -8.74
C LYS A 99 -3.88 6.95 -8.60
N GLY A 100 -4.55 6.26 -7.66
CA GLY A 100 -5.99 6.38 -7.41
C GLY A 100 -6.70 5.04 -7.35
N ASN A 101 -8.02 5.05 -7.14
CA ASN A 101 -8.86 3.85 -7.16
C ASN A 101 -10.26 4.17 -7.75
N PRO A 102 -10.43 4.16 -9.09
CA PRO A 102 -9.42 3.87 -10.11
C PRO A 102 -8.50 5.07 -10.43
N GLY A 103 -7.33 4.79 -11.01
CA GLY A 103 -6.34 5.78 -11.46
C GLY A 103 -5.36 5.18 -12.46
N PHE A 104 -4.34 5.94 -12.90
CA PHE A 104 -3.31 5.40 -13.78
C PHE A 104 -2.53 4.29 -13.06
N CYS A 105 -2.36 3.16 -13.76
CA CYS A 105 -1.73 1.97 -13.25
C CYS A 105 -0.50 1.58 -14.07
N GLY A 106 0.46 0.99 -13.40
CA GLY A 106 1.61 0.36 -14.01
C GLY A 106 2.06 -0.82 -13.17
N GLY A 107 2.80 -1.74 -13.79
CA GLY A 107 3.40 -2.89 -13.15
C GLY A 107 4.89 -2.91 -13.41
N GLY A 108 5.63 -3.45 -12.45
CA GLY A 108 7.06 -3.59 -12.56
C GLY A 108 7.51 -4.91 -11.96
N GLY A 109 8.66 -5.39 -12.41
CA GLY A 109 9.26 -6.57 -11.83
C GLY A 109 10.63 -6.89 -12.39
N CYS A 110 11.32 -7.81 -11.74
CA CYS A 110 12.62 -8.28 -12.18
C CYS A 110 12.85 -9.75 -11.85
N ILE A 111 13.55 -10.43 -12.75
CA ILE A 111 14.03 -11.80 -12.55
C ILE A 111 15.48 -11.73 -12.08
N ARG A 112 15.77 -12.45 -10.99
CA ARG A 112 17.10 -12.50 -10.37
C ARG A 112 17.61 -13.92 -10.27
N ASP A 113 18.93 -14.09 -10.30
CA ASP A 113 19.58 -15.36 -9.98
C ASP A 113 19.66 -15.59 -8.46
N LYS A 114 20.18 -16.77 -8.07
CA LYS A 114 20.47 -17.14 -6.67
C LYS A 114 21.49 -16.25 -5.95
N ARG A 115 22.22 -15.37 -6.66
CA ARG A 115 23.13 -14.38 -6.07
C ARG A 115 22.44 -13.03 -5.86
N GLY A 116 21.21 -12.88 -6.35
CA GLY A 116 20.47 -11.62 -6.32
C GLY A 116 20.73 -10.71 -7.52
N THR A 117 21.53 -11.15 -8.49
CA THR A 117 21.82 -10.39 -9.71
C THR A 117 20.57 -10.32 -10.57
N ILE A 118 20.16 -9.11 -10.97
CA ILE A 118 19.04 -8.92 -11.89
C ILE A 118 19.51 -9.31 -13.30
N LEU A 119 18.84 -10.28 -13.92
CA LEU A 119 19.07 -10.63 -15.33
C LEU A 119 18.20 -9.77 -16.25
N LEU A 120 16.96 -9.57 -15.84
CA LEU A 120 15.98 -8.85 -16.65
C LEU A 120 14.97 -8.16 -15.76
N ALA A 121 14.58 -6.95 -16.16
CA ALA A 121 13.54 -6.15 -15.52
C ALA A 121 12.49 -5.69 -16.54
N PHE A 122 11.28 -5.42 -16.08
CA PHE A 122 10.22 -4.87 -16.91
C PHE A 122 9.45 -3.78 -16.17
N ALA A 123 8.88 -2.85 -16.93
CA ALA A 123 8.02 -1.78 -16.48
C ALA A 123 6.91 -1.57 -17.53
N ASN A 124 5.66 -1.87 -17.20
CA ASN A 124 4.55 -1.83 -18.15
C ASN A 124 3.43 -0.90 -17.67
N PHE A 125 3.01 0.02 -18.54
CA PHE A 125 1.87 0.88 -18.32
C PHE A 125 0.56 0.13 -18.62
N TYR A 126 -0.39 0.22 -17.69
CA TYR A 126 -1.62 -0.57 -17.71
C TYR A 126 -2.88 0.26 -18.00
N GLY A 127 -2.73 1.56 -18.24
CA GLY A 127 -3.87 2.46 -18.42
C GLY A 127 -4.54 2.78 -17.09
N VAL A 128 -5.86 2.91 -17.09
CA VAL A 128 -6.64 3.20 -15.88
C VAL A 128 -7.12 1.89 -15.23
N GLY A 129 -6.89 1.75 -13.93
CA GLY A 129 -7.29 0.57 -13.15
C GLY A 129 -7.21 0.83 -11.65
N ASN A 130 -7.22 -0.23 -10.86
CA ASN A 130 -7.00 -0.18 -9.43
C ASN A 130 -5.75 -0.97 -9.04
N ASN A 131 -5.36 -0.90 -7.77
CA ASN A 131 -4.15 -1.56 -7.29
C ASN A 131 -4.15 -3.07 -7.57
N ILE A 132 -5.26 -3.76 -7.28
CA ILE A 132 -5.36 -5.21 -7.47
C ILE A 132 -5.19 -5.60 -8.94
N ILE A 133 -5.74 -4.81 -9.88
CA ILE A 133 -5.52 -5.00 -11.32
C ILE A 133 -4.05 -4.86 -11.67
N ALA A 134 -3.38 -3.81 -11.17
CA ALA A 134 -1.98 -3.55 -11.44
C ALA A 134 -1.09 -4.71 -10.95
N GLU A 135 -1.30 -5.12 -9.71
CA GLU A 135 -0.58 -6.19 -9.02
C GLU A 135 -0.74 -7.54 -9.74
N THR A 136 -1.99 -7.88 -10.09
CA THR A 136 -2.30 -9.14 -10.80
C THR A 136 -1.70 -9.14 -12.22
N ARG A 137 -1.73 -7.99 -12.91
CA ARG A 137 -1.10 -7.85 -14.23
C ARG A 137 0.41 -7.98 -14.16
N ALA A 138 1.06 -7.32 -13.18
CA ALA A 138 2.50 -7.40 -12.98
C ALA A 138 2.97 -8.85 -12.76
N LEU A 139 2.25 -9.61 -11.94
CA LEU A 139 2.50 -11.05 -11.77
C LEU A 139 2.37 -11.83 -13.08
N CYS A 140 1.29 -11.60 -13.82
CA CYS A 140 1.02 -12.28 -15.09
C CYS A 140 2.11 -12.00 -16.14
N ASP A 141 2.54 -10.74 -16.27
CA ASP A 141 3.60 -10.32 -17.18
C ASP A 141 4.96 -10.92 -16.77
N GLY A 142 5.31 -10.88 -15.48
CA GLY A 142 6.55 -11.47 -14.97
C GLY A 142 6.62 -12.98 -15.17
N LEU A 143 5.50 -13.70 -14.99
CA LEU A 143 5.43 -15.14 -15.25
C LEU A 143 5.55 -15.47 -16.74
N ARG A 144 4.90 -14.70 -17.62
CA ARG A 144 5.03 -14.86 -19.07
C ARG A 144 6.46 -14.62 -19.53
N LEU A 145 7.10 -13.61 -18.96
CA LEU A 145 8.49 -13.28 -19.22
C LEU A 145 9.44 -14.40 -18.79
N ALA A 146 9.24 -14.95 -17.59
CA ALA A 146 10.00 -16.12 -17.14
C ALA A 146 9.81 -17.34 -18.05
N HIS A 147 8.56 -17.59 -18.48
CA HIS A 147 8.25 -18.66 -19.42
C HIS A 147 8.93 -18.45 -20.79
N PHE A 148 8.88 -17.23 -21.33
CA PHE A 148 9.53 -16.86 -22.60
C PHE A 148 11.05 -17.05 -22.55
N LEU A 149 11.68 -16.73 -21.42
CA LEU A 149 13.12 -16.92 -21.20
C LEU A 149 13.49 -18.38 -20.87
N VAL A 150 12.52 -19.27 -20.74
CA VAL A 150 12.72 -20.68 -20.35
C VAL A 150 13.47 -20.79 -19.01
N VAL A 151 13.23 -19.85 -18.10
CA VAL A 151 13.82 -19.87 -16.75
C VAL A 151 12.88 -20.52 -15.75
N ARG A 152 13.43 -21.38 -14.89
CA ARG A 152 12.68 -21.97 -13.78
C ARG A 152 12.68 -21.01 -12.60
N LEU A 153 11.50 -20.64 -12.13
CA LEU A 153 11.34 -19.83 -10.92
C LEU A 153 11.22 -20.72 -9.69
N SER A 154 12.16 -20.59 -8.75
CA SER A 154 12.07 -21.23 -7.43
C SER A 154 11.23 -20.41 -6.46
N ALA A 155 11.20 -19.09 -6.63
CA ALA A 155 10.44 -18.18 -5.76
C ALA A 155 9.84 -16.99 -6.51
N ILE A 156 8.70 -16.50 -6.03
CA ILE A 156 8.09 -15.23 -6.43
C ILE A 156 7.84 -14.39 -5.18
N TYR A 157 8.28 -13.14 -5.25
CA TYR A 157 8.20 -12.17 -4.18
C TYR A 157 7.26 -11.03 -4.57
N SER A 158 6.29 -10.74 -3.71
CA SER A 158 5.38 -9.60 -3.82
C SER A 158 5.03 -9.10 -2.42
N ASP A 159 4.82 -7.80 -2.26
CA ASP A 159 4.29 -7.15 -1.05
C ASP A 159 2.75 -7.14 -1.02
N SER A 160 2.11 -7.72 -2.03
CA SER A 160 0.65 -7.80 -2.15
C SER A 160 0.10 -9.07 -1.51
N SER A 161 -0.14 -9.04 -0.19
CA SER A 161 -0.71 -10.17 0.56
C SER A 161 -2.04 -10.68 -0.02
N THR A 162 -2.88 -9.77 -0.52
CA THR A 162 -4.18 -10.10 -1.13
C THR A 162 -4.03 -10.89 -2.43
N LEU A 163 -3.08 -10.50 -3.28
CA LEU A 163 -2.78 -11.22 -4.52
C LEU A 163 -2.26 -12.62 -4.23
N LEU A 164 -1.26 -12.73 -3.35
CA LEU A 164 -0.64 -14.01 -3.00
C LEU A 164 -1.67 -14.97 -2.39
N TYR A 165 -2.51 -14.48 -1.48
CA TYR A 165 -3.60 -15.26 -0.88
C TYR A 165 -4.58 -15.77 -1.95
N SER A 166 -4.98 -14.92 -2.90
CA SER A 166 -5.90 -15.32 -3.98
C SER A 166 -5.33 -16.43 -4.87
N ILE A 167 -4.03 -16.35 -5.22
CA ILE A 167 -3.35 -17.37 -6.02
C ILE A 167 -3.24 -18.68 -5.24
N GLN A 168 -2.80 -18.63 -3.98
CA GLN A 168 -2.64 -19.81 -3.11
C GLN A 168 -3.97 -20.53 -2.85
N GLN A 169 -5.04 -19.79 -2.55
CA GLN A 169 -6.37 -20.37 -2.36
C GLN A 169 -7.00 -20.84 -3.68
N GLY A 170 -6.45 -20.39 -4.80
CA GLY A 170 -7.01 -20.71 -6.09
C GLY A 170 -8.41 -20.15 -6.31
N LYS A 171 -8.69 -18.99 -5.71
CA LYS A 171 -10.00 -18.34 -5.78
C LYS A 171 -9.82 -16.87 -6.11
N CYS A 172 -10.57 -16.42 -7.10
CA CYS A 172 -10.61 -15.02 -7.53
C CYS A 172 -12.07 -14.60 -7.66
N SER A 173 -12.58 -13.86 -6.67
CA SER A 173 -13.96 -13.37 -6.63
C SER A 173 -14.23 -12.26 -7.64
N ASN A 174 -13.22 -11.45 -7.96
CA ASN A 174 -13.37 -10.33 -8.87
C ASN A 174 -13.26 -10.80 -10.34
N TRP A 175 -14.37 -10.77 -11.08
CA TRP A 175 -14.39 -11.20 -12.48
C TRP A 175 -13.54 -10.30 -13.39
N HIS A 176 -13.37 -9.01 -13.07
CA HIS A 176 -12.58 -8.07 -13.87
C HIS A 176 -11.10 -8.43 -13.89
N ILE A 177 -10.56 -9.05 -12.82
CA ILE A 177 -9.14 -9.42 -12.74
C ILE A 177 -8.87 -10.83 -13.29
N GLN A 178 -9.91 -11.64 -13.53
CA GLN A 178 -9.77 -13.03 -13.97
C GLN A 178 -8.99 -13.17 -15.28
N ARG A 179 -9.07 -12.16 -16.17
CA ARG A 179 -8.32 -12.13 -17.43
C ARG A 179 -6.80 -12.27 -17.23
N TRP A 180 -6.25 -11.73 -16.15
CA TRP A 180 -4.81 -11.81 -15.83
C TRP A 180 -4.51 -12.87 -14.78
N TRP A 181 -5.44 -13.06 -13.84
CA TRP A 181 -5.30 -14.03 -12.76
C TRP A 181 -5.30 -15.48 -13.26
N ARG A 182 -6.20 -15.85 -14.20
CA ARG A 182 -6.25 -17.25 -14.70
C ARG A 182 -4.94 -17.66 -15.38
N PRO A 183 -4.41 -16.91 -16.38
CA PRO A 183 -3.12 -17.26 -16.98
C PRO A 183 -1.97 -17.30 -15.97
N ALA A 184 -1.93 -16.35 -15.01
CA ALA A 184 -0.89 -16.35 -13.97
C ALA A 184 -0.96 -17.63 -13.12
N ARG A 185 -2.16 -18.06 -12.74
CA ARG A 185 -2.36 -19.30 -12.00
C ARG A 185 -2.00 -20.52 -12.82
N ASP A 186 -2.37 -20.57 -14.09
CA ASP A 186 -2.09 -21.70 -14.97
C ASP A 186 -0.57 -21.88 -15.17
N LEU A 187 0.18 -20.79 -15.29
CA LEU A 187 1.66 -20.82 -15.36
C LEU A 187 2.32 -21.29 -14.06
N LEU A 188 1.63 -21.18 -12.92
CA LEU A 188 2.10 -21.68 -11.63
C LEU A 188 1.71 -23.13 -11.37
N GLN A 189 0.67 -23.65 -12.03
CA GLN A 189 0.24 -25.04 -11.86
C GLN A 189 1.32 -25.99 -12.41
N GLY A 190 1.80 -26.89 -11.55
CA GLY A 190 2.83 -27.88 -11.90
C GLY A 190 4.27 -27.41 -11.71
N ASN A 191 4.50 -26.14 -11.36
CA ASN A 191 5.81 -25.62 -11.01
C ASN A 191 6.00 -25.59 -9.48
N ALA A 192 7.10 -26.14 -8.99
CA ALA A 192 7.48 -26.06 -7.58
C ALA A 192 8.04 -24.66 -7.26
N THR A 193 7.17 -23.66 -7.29
CA THR A 193 7.53 -22.24 -7.07
C THR A 193 6.96 -21.75 -5.74
N ILE A 194 7.81 -21.20 -4.89
CA ILE A 194 7.42 -20.65 -3.59
C ILE A 194 6.84 -19.25 -3.80
N LEU A 195 5.61 -19.01 -3.34
CA LEU A 195 5.00 -17.68 -3.28
C LEU A 195 5.28 -17.07 -1.91
N SER A 196 6.00 -15.95 -1.86
CA SER A 196 6.45 -15.35 -0.61
C SER A 196 6.06 -13.87 -0.53
N HIS A 197 5.40 -13.52 0.58
CA HIS A 197 5.13 -12.14 0.90
C HIS A 197 6.39 -11.46 1.42
N VAL A 198 6.74 -10.31 0.86
CA VAL A 198 7.89 -9.50 1.29
C VAL A 198 7.46 -8.12 1.77
N PHE A 199 8.32 -7.47 2.54
CA PHE A 199 8.08 -6.08 2.92
C PHE A 199 8.31 -5.16 1.73
N ARG A 200 7.55 -4.07 1.64
CA ARG A 200 7.68 -3.11 0.55
C ARG A 200 9.11 -2.55 0.46
N GLU A 201 9.74 -2.36 1.60
CA GLU A 201 11.10 -1.84 1.72
C GLU A 201 12.16 -2.80 1.17
N THR A 202 11.83 -4.10 1.01
CA THR A 202 12.68 -5.10 0.36
C THR A 202 12.26 -5.39 -1.09
N ASN A 203 11.16 -4.79 -1.58
CA ASN A 203 10.65 -4.92 -2.95
C ASN A 203 10.84 -3.65 -3.81
N GLN A 204 11.73 -2.74 -3.40
CA GLN A 204 11.87 -1.40 -3.99
C GLN A 204 12.12 -1.38 -5.51
N VAL A 205 12.81 -2.39 -6.05
CA VAL A 205 13.09 -2.43 -7.50
C VAL A 205 11.79 -2.56 -8.29
N ALA A 206 10.91 -3.48 -7.89
CA ALA A 206 9.64 -3.68 -8.57
C ALA A 206 8.70 -2.46 -8.40
N ASP A 207 8.65 -1.89 -7.19
CA ASP A 207 7.87 -0.67 -6.90
C ASP A 207 8.32 0.54 -7.74
N ARG A 208 9.64 0.75 -7.87
CA ARG A 208 10.19 1.82 -8.71
C ARG A 208 9.87 1.60 -10.18
N LEU A 209 9.96 0.36 -10.68
CA LEU A 209 9.61 0.03 -12.07
C LEU A 209 8.12 0.24 -12.35
N ALA A 210 7.24 -0.13 -11.42
CA ALA A 210 5.80 0.10 -11.53
C ALA A 210 5.47 1.61 -11.57
N ASN A 211 6.09 2.39 -10.70
CA ASN A 211 5.95 3.85 -10.68
C ASN A 211 6.57 4.53 -11.91
N HIS A 212 7.69 3.99 -12.41
CA HIS A 212 8.31 4.45 -13.64
C HIS A 212 7.35 4.29 -14.82
N ALA A 213 6.76 3.10 -15.00
CA ALA A 213 5.78 2.83 -16.05
C ALA A 213 4.59 3.79 -16.04
N ILE A 214 4.10 4.18 -14.86
CA ILE A 214 3.03 5.18 -14.74
C ILE A 214 3.50 6.57 -15.20
N SER A 215 4.73 6.94 -14.86
CA SER A 215 5.29 8.26 -15.12
C SER A 215 5.66 8.43 -16.59
N SER A 216 6.23 7.40 -17.21
CA SER A 216 6.61 7.38 -18.62
C SER A 216 5.46 7.00 -19.55
N MET A 217 4.41 6.35 -19.02
CA MET A 217 3.27 5.81 -19.78
C MET A 217 3.69 4.86 -20.91
N CYS A 218 4.84 4.17 -20.75
CA CYS A 218 5.40 3.26 -21.73
C CYS A 218 5.52 1.82 -21.19
N ASN A 219 5.76 0.89 -22.11
CA ASN A 219 6.10 -0.49 -21.81
C ASN A 219 7.56 -0.72 -22.17
N GLU A 220 8.38 -1.08 -21.19
CA GLU A 220 9.81 -1.26 -21.34
C GLU A 220 10.28 -2.57 -20.71
N SER A 221 11.26 -3.20 -21.35
CA SER A 221 11.96 -4.38 -20.85
C SER A 221 13.46 -4.12 -20.93
N PHE A 222 14.15 -4.34 -19.82
CA PHE A 222 15.58 -4.05 -19.67
C PHE A 222 16.33 -5.36 -19.49
N LEU A 223 17.16 -5.73 -20.46
CA LEU A 223 18.14 -6.79 -20.30
C LEU A 223 19.36 -6.20 -19.60
N LEU A 224 19.65 -6.65 -18.39
CA LEU A 224 20.72 -6.10 -17.56
C LEU A 224 21.84 -7.14 -17.51
N VAL A 225 22.89 -6.90 -18.30
CA VAL A 225 24.05 -7.81 -18.35
C VAL A 225 24.95 -7.61 -17.13
N GLU A 226 24.99 -6.42 -16.52
CA GLU A 226 25.70 -6.15 -15.26
C GLU A 226 24.99 -5.04 -14.46
N TRP A 227 24.36 -5.37 -13.33
CA TRP A 227 23.96 -4.40 -12.30
C TRP A 227 24.63 -4.81 -10.99
N ASP A 228 25.84 -4.31 -10.79
CA ASP A 228 26.65 -4.58 -9.60
C ASP A 228 26.26 -3.62 -8.48
N HIS A 229 25.07 -3.74 -7.87
CA HIS A 229 24.81 -3.19 -6.53
C HIS A 229 23.68 -3.97 -5.83
N SER A 230 23.98 -4.48 -4.63
CA SER A 230 23.00 -5.11 -3.74
C SER A 230 21.84 -4.16 -3.42
N PRO A 231 20.60 -4.66 -3.23
CA PRO A 231 19.50 -3.81 -2.83
C PRO A 231 19.79 -3.17 -1.46
N PRO A 232 19.42 -1.89 -1.25
CA PRO A 232 19.65 -1.21 0.01
C PRO A 232 18.86 -1.86 1.15
N LEU A 233 19.44 -1.85 2.36
CA LEU A 233 18.73 -2.17 3.60
C LEU A 233 17.46 -1.31 3.70
N GLY A 234 16.34 -1.93 4.05
CA GLY A 234 15.05 -1.26 4.20
C GLY A 234 14.57 -1.29 5.66
N GLU A 235 13.96 -0.20 6.12
CA GLU A 235 13.33 -0.14 7.44
C GLU A 235 11.84 -0.46 7.36
N GLY A 236 11.45 -1.67 7.79
CA GLY A 236 10.07 -2.14 7.72
C GLY A 236 9.20 -1.66 8.88
N ALA A 237 8.04 -1.10 8.55
CA ALA A 237 6.97 -0.79 9.49
C ALA A 237 6.02 -1.99 9.71
N LEU A 238 5.74 -2.35 10.97
CA LEU A 238 4.61 -3.24 11.27
C LEU A 238 3.32 -2.43 11.25
N SER A 239 2.37 -2.83 10.39
CA SER A 239 0.99 -2.31 10.33
C SER A 239 0.11 -2.90 11.42
#